data_AF-A0A942NFA0-F1
#
_entry.id   AF-A0A942NFA0-F1
#
_cell.length_a   1.000
_cell.length_b   1.000
_cell.length_c   1.000
_cell.angle_alpha   90.00
_cell.angle_beta   90.00
_cell.angle_gamma   90.00
#
_symmetry.space_group_name_H-M   'P 1'
#
loop_
_entity.id
_entity.type
_entity.pdbx_description
1 polymer ?
#
loop_
_entity_poly.entity_id
_entity_poly.type
_entity_poly.pdbx_seq_one_letter_code
_entity_poly.pdbx_strand_id
1 'polypeptide(L)'
;MTISIDRTQWPKSSQKFGAANYDDRALHYENLAYRCRKCEASFVFTAEAQKSAYEIQKKNTSWFPKLCATCQEDLEKFRAEDCEYQLRWNRNQDDLKVNQEFLQRWLFVTARN
;
A
#
# COMPACT_ATOMS: atom_id res chain seq x y z
N MET A 1 23.56 1.54 -8.31
CA MET A 1 23.59 2.49 -7.17
C MET A 1 23.28 1.68 -5.92
N THR A 2 24.07 1.82 -4.85
CA THR A 2 23.87 1.09 -3.59
C THR A 2 23.16 2.00 -2.60
N ILE A 3 22.01 1.56 -2.06
CA ILE A 3 21.22 2.36 -1.11
C ILE A 3 21.50 1.85 0.30
N SER A 4 22.13 2.66 1.14
CA SER A 4 22.49 2.26 2.50
C SER A 4 21.28 2.22 3.44
N ILE A 5 21.33 1.26 4.37
CA ILE A 5 20.35 1.08 5.44
C ILE A 5 20.70 2.00 6.61
N ASP A 6 19.75 2.83 7.04
CA ASP A 6 19.81 3.50 8.34
C ASP A 6 18.79 2.87 9.31
N ARG A 7 19.28 1.95 10.14
CA ARG A 7 18.46 1.22 11.12
C ARG A 7 17.86 2.15 12.19
N THR A 8 18.50 3.28 12.47
CA THR A 8 17.99 4.26 13.45
C THR A 8 16.70 4.93 12.96
N GLN A 9 16.47 4.90 11.65
CA GLN A 9 15.26 5.44 11.02
C GLN A 9 14.14 4.41 10.88
N TRP A 10 14.37 3.13 11.15
CA TRP A 10 13.29 2.14 11.15
C TRP A 10 12.24 2.41 12.24
N PRO A 11 11.01 1.89 12.10
CA PRO A 11 10.04 1.95 13.19
C PRO A 11 10.57 1.22 14.43
N LYS A 12 10.23 1.72 15.63
CA LYS A 12 10.71 1.17 16.92
C LYS A 12 10.46 -0.33 17.07
N SER A 13 9.38 -0.85 16.49
CA SER A 13 9.09 -2.29 16.47
C SER A 13 10.16 -3.08 15.73
N SER A 14 10.60 -2.61 14.56
CA SER A 14 11.65 -3.25 13.77
C SER A 14 13.07 -3.04 14.35
N GLN A 15 13.28 -2.02 15.17
CA GLN A 15 14.55 -1.83 15.89
C GLN A 15 14.71 -2.81 17.04
N LYS A 16 13.63 -3.10 17.78
CA LYS A 16 13.67 -3.92 18.99
C LYS A 16 13.62 -5.42 18.73
N PHE A 17 12.86 -5.85 17.72
CA PHE A 17 12.62 -7.26 17.45
C PHE A 17 13.52 -7.85 16.36
N GLY A 18 14.58 -7.12 15.98
CA GLY A 18 15.36 -7.43 14.78
C GLY A 18 14.56 -7.16 13.52
N ALA A 19 15.24 -6.79 12.43
CA ALA A 19 14.56 -6.74 11.15
C ALA A 19 14.32 -8.16 10.66
N ALA A 20 13.06 -8.54 10.51
CA ALA A 20 12.67 -9.90 10.13
C ALA A 20 13.35 -10.40 8.85
N ASN A 21 13.76 -9.49 7.95
CA ASN A 21 14.35 -9.81 6.65
C ASN A 21 15.74 -9.21 6.43
N TYR A 22 16.31 -8.53 7.42
CA TYR A 22 17.67 -8.00 7.35
C TYR A 22 18.45 -8.47 8.55
N ASP A 23 19.50 -9.25 8.30
CA ASP A 23 20.45 -9.57 9.35
C ASP A 23 21.25 -8.32 9.77
N ASP A 24 22.02 -8.46 10.85
CA ASP A 24 22.84 -7.36 11.38
C ASP A 24 23.99 -6.95 10.43
N ARG A 25 24.30 -7.78 9.42
CA ARG A 25 25.36 -7.54 8.44
C ARG A 25 24.86 -6.85 7.18
N ALA A 26 23.54 -6.77 6.96
CA ALA A 26 22.98 -6.07 5.82
C ALA A 26 23.33 -4.57 5.88
N LEU A 27 24.14 -4.10 4.92
CA LEU A 27 24.55 -2.68 4.87
C LEU A 27 23.71 -1.88 3.86
N HIS A 28 23.09 -2.55 2.89
CA HIS A 28 22.40 -1.93 1.78
C HIS A 28 21.07 -2.64 1.50
N TYR A 29 20.10 -1.90 0.99
CA TYR A 29 18.90 -2.46 0.37
C TYR A 29 19.22 -3.02 -1.01
N GLU A 30 18.46 -4.01 -1.44
CA GLU A 30 18.66 -4.72 -2.70
C GLU A 30 17.37 -4.72 -3.51
N ASN A 31 17.45 -4.81 -4.84
CA ASN A 31 16.24 -4.92 -5.66
C ASN A 31 15.61 -6.30 -5.51
N LEU A 32 14.37 -6.35 -5.04
CA LEU A 32 13.65 -7.60 -4.80
C LEU A 32 12.54 -7.77 -5.83
N ALA A 33 12.54 -8.88 -6.56
CA ALA A 33 11.48 -9.20 -7.52
C ALA A 33 10.25 -9.79 -6.81
N TYR A 34 9.08 -9.24 -7.12
CA TYR A 34 7.77 -9.67 -6.61
C TYR A 34 6.77 -9.89 -7.75
N ARG A 35 5.65 -10.54 -7.43
CA ARG A 35 4.49 -10.65 -8.31
C ARG A 35 3.31 -9.92 -7.70
N CYS A 36 2.63 -9.13 -8.52
CA CYS A 36 1.43 -8.43 -8.11
C CYS A 36 0.33 -9.44 -7.78
N ARG A 37 -0.29 -9.34 -6.60
CA ARG A 37 -1.39 -10.23 -6.19
C ARG A 37 -2.66 -10.06 -7.04
N LYS A 38 -2.81 -8.91 -7.71
CA LYS A 38 -4.00 -8.58 -8.51
C LYS A 38 -3.85 -8.99 -9.98
N CYS A 39 -2.77 -8.57 -10.63
CA CYS A 39 -2.57 -8.79 -12.07
C CYS A 39 -1.47 -9.81 -12.40
N GLU A 40 -0.83 -10.40 -11.38
CA GLU A 40 0.27 -11.38 -11.49
C GLU A 40 1.54 -10.88 -12.18
N ALA A 41 1.55 -9.64 -12.68
CA ALA A 41 2.70 -9.02 -13.30
C ALA A 41 3.89 -8.97 -12.33
N SER A 42 5.07 -9.29 -12.85
CA SER A 42 6.33 -9.12 -12.13
C SER A 42 6.64 -7.64 -11.97
N PHE A 43 7.08 -7.26 -10.77
CA PHE A 43 7.56 -5.91 -10.47
C PHE A 43 8.71 -5.98 -9.48
N VAL A 44 9.50 -4.91 -9.40
CA VAL A 44 10.65 -4.84 -8.50
C VAL A 44 10.33 -3.90 -7.35
N PHE A 45 10.47 -4.40 -6.13
CA PHE A 45 10.55 -3.54 -4.96
C PHE A 45 11.99 -3.03 -4.84
N THR A 46 12.23 -1.83 -5.36
CA THR A 46 13.59 -1.31 -5.48
C THR A 46 14.21 -0.97 -4.13
N ALA A 47 15.54 -0.88 -4.10
CA ALA A 47 16.29 -0.47 -2.93
C ALA A 47 15.87 0.92 -2.42
N GLU A 48 15.57 1.85 -3.33
CA GLU A 48 15.06 3.20 -3.00
C GLU A 48 13.67 3.13 -2.40
N ALA A 49 12.79 2.30 -2.96
CA ALA A 49 11.43 2.10 -2.45
C ALA A 49 11.45 1.48 -1.05
N GLN A 50 12.39 0.57 -0.77
CA GLN A 50 12.61 0.00 0.56
C GLN A 50 13.03 1.07 1.57
N LYS A 51 14.04 1.89 1.22
CA LYS A 51 14.46 3.02 2.07
C LYS A 51 13.29 3.94 2.39
N SER A 52 12.51 4.34 1.37
CA SER A 52 11.33 5.17 1.59
C SER A 52 10.29 4.47 2.47
N ALA A 53 10.02 3.18 2.26
CA ALA A 53 9.01 2.45 3.03
C ALA A 53 9.37 2.35 4.51
N TYR A 54 10.61 1.98 4.83
CA TYR A 54 11.01 1.66 6.21
C TYR A 54 11.50 2.89 6.97
N GLU A 55 12.23 3.79 6.32
CA GLU A 55 12.87 4.92 6.99
C GLU A 55 12.03 6.20 6.95
N ILE A 56 11.20 6.39 5.92
CA ILE A 56 10.35 7.59 5.78
C ILE A 56 8.91 7.28 6.21
N GLN A 57 8.28 6.28 5.58
CA GLN A 57 6.90 5.89 5.86
C GLN A 57 6.75 5.05 7.14
N LYS A 58 7.88 4.67 7.77
CA LYS A 58 7.95 3.88 9.01
C LYS A 58 7.16 2.57 8.96
N LYS A 59 7.08 1.94 7.78
CA LYS A 59 6.53 0.58 7.65
C LYS A 59 7.46 -0.39 8.35
N ASN A 60 6.90 -1.45 8.95
CA ASN A 60 7.70 -2.51 9.54
C ASN A 60 8.61 -3.13 8.45
N THR A 61 9.83 -3.49 8.78
CA THR A 61 10.76 -4.20 7.87
C THR A 61 10.26 -5.59 7.43
N SER A 62 9.21 -6.13 8.08
CA SER A 62 8.45 -7.29 7.61
C SER A 62 7.39 -6.99 6.56
N TRP A 63 7.10 -5.71 6.30
CA TRP A 63 6.15 -5.29 5.29
C TRP A 63 6.77 -5.34 3.90
N PHE A 64 5.98 -5.83 2.95
CA PHE A 64 6.32 -5.89 1.53
C PHE A 64 5.14 -5.46 0.66
N PRO A 65 5.41 -4.85 -0.52
CA PRO A 65 4.36 -4.52 -1.46
C PRO A 65 3.69 -5.78 -2.00
N LYS A 66 2.36 -5.77 -2.06
CA LYS A 66 1.56 -6.87 -2.64
C LYS A 66 1.06 -6.55 -4.04
N LEU A 67 1.14 -5.28 -4.44
CA LEU A 67 0.62 -4.76 -5.70
C LEU A 67 1.76 -4.06 -6.46
N CYS A 68 1.74 -4.16 -7.78
CA CYS A 68 2.56 -3.28 -8.61
C CYS A 68 2.04 -1.83 -8.53
N ALA A 69 2.84 -0.87 -8.99
CA ALA A 69 2.49 0.56 -8.96
C ALA A 69 1.10 0.84 -9.56
N THR A 70 0.82 0.30 -10.76
CA THR A 70 -0.48 0.50 -11.43
C THR A 70 -1.65 -0.03 -10.60
N CYS A 71 -1.54 -1.25 -10.05
CA CYS A 71 -2.61 -1.81 -9.21
C CYS A 71 -2.77 -1.10 -7.87
N GLN A 72 -1.69 -0.53 -7.34
CA GLN A 72 -1.71 0.29 -6.13
C GLN A 72 -2.42 1.63 -6.40
N GLU A 73 -2.10 2.30 -7.51
CA GLU A 73 -2.78 3.53 -7.93
C GLU A 73 -4.27 3.32 -8.17
N ASP A 74 -4.65 2.23 -8.83
CA ASP A 74 -6.07 1.88 -9.03
C ASP A 74 -6.79 1.69 -7.70
N LEU A 75 -6.16 1.01 -6.74
CA LEU A 75 -6.73 0.80 -5.41
C LEU A 75 -6.93 2.14 -4.68
N GLU A 76 -5.96 3.05 -4.79
CA GLU A 76 -6.06 4.38 -4.20
C GLU A 76 -7.18 5.21 -4.83
N LYS A 77 -7.37 5.11 -6.15
CA LYS A 77 -8.53 5.72 -6.84
C LYS A 77 -9.86 5.17 -6.33
N PHE A 78 -10.01 3.85 -6.26
CA PHE A 78 -11.24 3.23 -5.75
C PHE A 78 -11.50 3.61 -4.28
N ARG A 79 -10.47 3.74 -3.45
CA ARG A 79 -10.61 4.23 -2.06
C ARG A 79 -11.07 5.67 -1.98
N ALA A 80 -10.52 6.54 -2.83
CA ALA A 80 -10.94 7.93 -2.90
C ALA A 80 -12.40 8.03 -3.34
N GLU A 81 -12.80 7.30 -4.39
CA GLU A 81 -14.18 7.23 -4.85
C GLU A 81 -15.13 6.69 -3.77
N ASP A 82 -14.76 5.59 -3.09
CA ASP A 82 -15.54 5.02 -1.99
C ASP A 82 -15.75 6.03 -0.85
N CYS A 83 -14.69 6.78 -0.49
CA CYS A 83 -14.79 7.86 0.50
C CYS A 83 -15.79 8.94 0.05
N GLU A 84 -15.77 9.35 -1.22
CA GLU A 84 -16.75 10.31 -1.74
C GLU A 84 -18.19 9.77 -1.68
N TYR A 85 -18.40 8.50 -2.05
CA TYR A 85 -19.71 7.86 -1.95
C TYR A 85 -20.19 7.78 -0.51
N GLN A 86 -19.32 7.41 0.43
CA GLN A 86 -19.64 7.41 1.87
C GLN A 86 -20.02 8.81 2.37
N LEU A 87 -19.31 9.85 1.95
CA LEU A 87 -19.63 11.23 2.32
C LEU A 87 -21.00 11.66 1.77
N ARG A 88 -21.33 11.29 0.53
CA ARG A 88 -22.66 11.58 -0.06
C ARG A 88 -23.76 10.81 0.65
N TRP A 89 -23.54 9.52 0.93
CA TRP A 89 -24.47 8.68 1.68
C TRP A 89 -24.78 9.28 3.06
N ASN A 90 -23.76 9.67 3.81
CA ASN A 90 -23.92 10.25 5.15
C ASN A 90 -24.67 11.59 5.14
N ARG A 91 -24.69 12.31 4.01
CA ARG A 91 -25.41 13.59 3.87
C ARG A 91 -26.86 13.41 3.44
N ASN A 92 -27.16 12.46 2.57
CA ASN A 92 -28.49 12.31 1.99
C ASN A 92 -28.88 10.86 1.77
N GLN A 93 -28.95 10.10 2.86
CA GLN A 93 -29.23 8.67 2.81
C GLN A 93 -30.62 8.37 2.25
N ASP A 94 -31.63 9.18 2.59
CA ASP A 94 -33.02 8.88 2.24
C ASP A 94 -33.30 8.96 0.73
N ASP A 95 -32.66 9.90 0.03
CA ASP A 95 -32.78 9.98 -1.42
C ASP A 95 -31.88 8.95 -2.12
N LEU A 96 -30.70 8.67 -1.56
CA LEU A 96 -29.72 7.80 -2.19
C LEU A 96 -30.04 6.31 -2.05
N LYS A 97 -30.79 5.89 -1.03
CA LYS A 97 -31.20 4.48 -0.84
C LYS A 97 -32.14 3.97 -1.94
N VAL A 98 -32.88 4.86 -2.59
CA VAL A 98 -33.76 4.52 -3.73
C VAL A 98 -33.11 4.84 -5.07
N ASN A 99 -31.98 5.54 -5.07
CA ASN A 99 -31.23 5.86 -6.28
C ASN A 99 -30.40 4.65 -6.73
N GLN A 100 -30.99 3.86 -7.64
CA GLN A 100 -30.36 2.65 -8.17
C GLN A 100 -29.01 2.92 -8.85
N GLU A 101 -28.88 4.00 -9.60
CA GLU A 101 -27.63 4.34 -10.28
C GLU A 101 -26.50 4.60 -9.28
N PHE A 102 -26.78 5.36 -8.22
CA PHE A 102 -25.85 5.61 -7.12
C PHE A 102 -25.41 4.30 -6.47
N LEU A 103 -26.36 3.43 -6.09
CA LEU A 103 -26.06 2.16 -5.44
C LEU A 103 -25.25 1.22 -6.32
N GLN A 104 -25.55 1.13 -7.62
CA GLN A 104 -24.81 0.30 -8.56
C GLN A 104 -23.37 0.80 -8.75
N ARG A 105 -23.18 2.11 -8.89
CA ARG A 105 -21.84 2.71 -9.02
C ARG A 105 -21.04 2.53 -7.73
N TRP A 106 -21.65 2.73 -6.57
CA TRP A 106 -20.96 2.54 -5.30
C TRP A 106 -20.62 1.07 -5.03
N LEU A 107 -21.51 0.14 -5.39
CA LEU A 107 -21.24 -1.30 -5.34
C LEU A 107 -20.06 -1.69 -6.24
N PHE A 108 -19.97 -1.11 -7.45
CA PHE A 108 -18.86 -1.36 -8.37
C PHE A 108 -17.51 -0.96 -7.76
N VAL A 109 -17.46 0.15 -7.04
CA VAL A 109 -16.25 0.66 -6.40
C VAL A 109 -15.88 -0.16 -5.16
N THR A 110 -16.84 -0.43 -4.28
CA THR A 110 -16.61 -1.18 -3.03
C THR A 110 -16.24 -2.64 -3.28
N ALA A 111 -16.75 -3.26 -4.35
CA ALA A 111 -16.36 -4.61 -4.75
C ALA A 111 -14.90 -4.76 -5.22
N ARG A 112 -14.17 -3.65 -5.43
CA ARG A 112 -12.79 -3.61 -5.94
C ARG A 112 -11.77 -3.02 -4.96
N ASN A 113 -12.22 -2.61 -3.77
CA ASN A 113 -11.39 -2.10 -2.68
C ASN A 113 -10.93 -3.25 -1.77
#